data_AF-A0A643ETJ4-F1
#
_entry.id   AF-A0A643ETJ4-F1
#
_cell.length_a   1.000
_cell.length_b   1.000
_cell.length_c   1.000
_cell.angle_alpha   90.00
_cell.angle_beta   90.00
_cell.angle_gamma   90.00
#
_symmetry.space_group_name_H-M   'P 1'
#
loop_
_entity.id
_entity.type
_entity.pdbx_description
1 polymer ?
#
loop_
_entity_poly.entity_id
_entity_poly.type
_entity_poly.pdbx_seq_one_letter_code
_entity_poly.pdbx_strand_id
1 'polypeptide(L)'
;MRQESMKEMAKAGKTIAGMFEGKIPYSASDFKQAAETIKTRSGDALIKEFPAMSLGPPSAAKTEIELSHDEFDALARKVAEFAAVVSASADKAPDGISQDMRMGASVSTTGSSLLWKRRAGRDEKQDISKIPAEHAFHLMMQECWACHTKFREKVQ
;
A
#
# COMPACT_ATOMS: atom_id res chain seq x y z
N MET A 1 1.39 7.55 18.61
CA MET A 1 1.99 6.27 19.07
C MET A 1 1.73 5.17 18.04
N ARG A 2 2.56 4.11 17.97
CA ARG A 2 2.46 3.08 16.89
C ARG A 2 1.07 2.50 16.64
N GLN A 3 0.31 2.24 17.71
CA GLN A 3 -1.05 1.69 17.59
C GLN A 3 -2.04 2.71 16.99
N GLU A 4 -1.85 4.00 17.23
CA GLU A 4 -2.66 5.07 16.65
C GLU A 4 -2.36 5.19 15.15
N SER A 5 -1.07 5.24 14.80
CA SER A 5 -0.62 5.25 13.41
C SER A 5 -1.17 4.05 12.62
N MET A 6 -1.14 2.84 13.21
CA MET A 6 -1.78 1.66 12.62
C MET A 6 -3.30 1.80 12.43
N LYS A 7 -4.01 2.38 13.40
CA LYS A 7 -5.47 2.59 13.31
C LYS A 7 -5.82 3.61 12.22
N GLU A 8 -5.05 4.67 12.11
CA GLU A 8 -5.24 5.71 11.08
C GLU A 8 -4.97 5.16 9.69
N MET A 9 -3.89 4.40 9.50
CA MET A 9 -3.62 3.71 8.23
C MET A 9 -4.72 2.70 7.89
N ALA A 10 -5.20 1.92 8.87
CA ALA A 10 -6.30 0.98 8.65
C ALA A 10 -7.61 1.69 8.24
N LYS A 11 -7.92 2.84 8.86
CA LYS A 11 -9.08 3.67 8.47
C LYS A 11 -8.92 4.18 7.05
N ALA A 12 -7.75 4.71 6.70
CA ALA A 12 -7.46 5.21 5.37
C ALA A 12 -7.57 4.09 4.29
N GLY A 13 -7.01 2.91 4.56
CA GLY A 13 -7.12 1.76 3.67
C GLY A 13 -8.57 1.35 3.42
N LYS A 14 -9.42 1.35 4.45
CA LYS A 14 -10.86 1.10 4.32
C LYS A 14 -11.58 2.15 3.48
N THR A 15 -11.23 3.43 3.63
CA THR A 15 -11.78 4.50 2.79
C THR A 15 -11.46 4.28 1.32
N ILE A 16 -10.19 4.02 0.99
CA ILE A 16 -9.74 3.77 -0.38
C ILE A 16 -10.42 2.53 -0.96
N ALA A 17 -10.45 1.42 -0.22
CA ALA A 17 -11.13 0.20 -0.65
C ALA A 17 -12.62 0.45 -0.91
N GLY A 18 -13.30 1.14 0.01
CA GLY A 18 -14.73 1.45 -0.14
C GLY A 18 -15.04 2.30 -1.37
N MET A 19 -14.15 3.22 -1.75
CA MET A 19 -14.30 4.01 -2.99
C MET A 19 -14.07 3.15 -4.24
N PHE A 20 -13.04 2.31 -4.27
CA PHE A 20 -12.84 1.38 -5.40
C PHE A 20 -14.02 0.40 -5.54
N GLU A 21 -14.52 -0.13 -4.44
CA GLU A 21 -15.66 -1.07 -4.42
C GLU A 21 -17.01 -0.41 -4.68
N GLY A 22 -17.08 0.92 -4.79
CA GLY A 22 -18.32 1.67 -4.96
C GLY A 22 -19.24 1.67 -3.73
N LYS A 23 -18.74 1.26 -2.56
CA LYS A 23 -19.46 1.27 -1.28
C LYS A 23 -19.48 2.66 -0.64
N ILE A 24 -18.51 3.50 -0.98
CA ILE A 24 -18.40 4.90 -0.56
C ILE A 24 -18.32 5.76 -1.83
N PRO A 25 -19.05 6.89 -1.93
CA PRO A 25 -18.90 7.80 -3.05
C PRO A 25 -17.44 8.26 -3.20
N TYR A 26 -16.97 8.34 -4.45
CA TYR A 26 -15.63 8.83 -4.72
C TYR A 26 -15.55 10.35 -4.49
N SER A 27 -14.46 10.78 -3.87
CA SER A 27 -14.05 12.16 -3.71
C SER A 27 -12.54 12.19 -3.90
N ALA A 28 -12.04 12.93 -4.92
CA ALA A 28 -10.61 12.98 -5.19
C ALA A 28 -9.81 13.52 -3.99
N SER A 29 -10.37 14.49 -3.27
CA SER A 29 -9.80 15.04 -2.04
C SER A 29 -9.67 13.98 -0.94
N ASP A 30 -10.76 13.27 -0.64
CA ASP A 30 -10.78 12.28 0.45
C ASP A 30 -9.95 11.04 0.10
N PHE A 31 -9.96 10.63 -1.17
CA PHE A 31 -9.13 9.55 -1.68
C PHE A 31 -7.64 9.90 -1.54
N LYS A 32 -7.25 11.11 -1.97
CA LYS A 32 -5.87 11.61 -1.83
C LYS A 32 -5.47 11.72 -0.37
N GLN A 33 -6.32 12.30 0.49
CA GLN A 33 -6.04 12.43 1.91
C GLN A 33 -5.84 11.07 2.59
N ALA A 34 -6.65 10.07 2.25
CA ALA A 34 -6.48 8.72 2.75
C ALA A 34 -5.14 8.12 2.29
N ALA A 35 -4.79 8.24 1.01
CA ALA A 35 -3.52 7.75 0.50
C ALA A 35 -2.31 8.45 1.14
N GLU A 36 -2.35 9.77 1.29
CA GLU A 36 -1.31 10.54 1.99
C GLU A 36 -1.22 10.19 3.48
N THR A 37 -2.33 9.85 4.14
CA THR A 37 -2.31 9.35 5.52
C THR A 37 -1.50 8.06 5.63
N ILE A 38 -1.66 7.13 4.68
CA ILE A 38 -0.88 5.89 4.65
C ILE A 38 0.58 6.20 4.36
N LYS A 39 0.86 7.00 3.32
CA LYS A 39 2.22 7.37 2.92
C LYS A 39 3.00 8.04 4.05
N THR A 40 2.41 9.01 4.74
CA THR A 40 3.07 9.77 5.82
C THR A 40 3.28 8.97 7.10
N ARG A 41 2.47 7.93 7.32
CA ARG A 41 2.53 7.06 8.51
C ARG A 41 3.19 5.71 8.26
N SER A 42 3.70 5.48 7.05
CA SER A 42 4.50 4.31 6.67
C SER A 42 5.97 4.71 6.45
N GLY A 43 6.78 3.86 5.83
CA GLY A 43 8.20 4.11 5.59
C GLY A 43 8.98 4.46 6.86
N ASP A 44 9.87 5.44 6.76
CA ASP A 44 10.75 5.85 7.88
C ASP A 44 9.98 6.41 9.08
N ALA A 45 8.80 7.00 8.87
CA ALA A 45 7.96 7.47 9.97
C ALA A 45 7.47 6.28 10.81
N LEU A 46 7.06 5.20 10.15
CA LEU A 46 6.67 3.96 10.81
C LEU A 46 7.86 3.31 11.52
N ILE A 47 9.00 3.19 10.84
CA ILE A 47 10.20 2.53 11.37
C ILE A 47 10.62 3.13 12.71
N LYS A 48 10.59 4.47 12.81
CA LYS A 48 10.91 5.21 14.04
C LYS A 48 10.01 4.88 15.22
N GLU A 49 8.80 4.35 15.00
CA GLU A 49 7.89 3.97 16.07
C GLU A 49 8.21 2.59 16.68
N PHE A 50 9.20 1.84 16.17
CA PHE A 50 9.57 0.48 16.60
C PHE A 50 11.03 0.36 17.07
N PRO A 51 11.50 1.14 18.06
CA PRO A 51 12.83 0.95 18.62
C PRO A 51 12.93 -0.39 19.38
N ALA A 52 14.09 -1.05 19.30
CA ALA A 52 14.34 -2.40 19.85
C ALA A 52 13.85 -2.58 21.30
N MET A 53 14.10 -1.61 22.18
CA MET A 53 13.71 -1.67 23.60
C MET A 53 12.21 -1.50 23.88
N SER A 54 11.36 -1.45 22.84
CA SER A 54 9.92 -1.18 22.97
C SER A 54 9.03 -2.23 22.30
N LEU A 55 9.62 -3.34 21.85
CA LEU A 55 8.91 -4.47 21.25
C LEU A 55 8.23 -5.33 22.33
N GLY A 56 7.24 -6.12 21.93
CA GLY A 56 6.42 -6.91 22.85
C GLY A 56 5.34 -6.11 23.58
N PRO A 57 4.75 -6.67 24.65
CA PRO A 57 3.70 -6.03 25.45
C PRO A 57 4.12 -4.65 25.96
N PRO A 58 3.21 -3.64 25.97
CA PRO A 58 1.77 -3.70 25.70
C PRO A 58 1.40 -3.62 24.21
N SER A 59 2.38 -3.64 23.31
CA SER A 59 2.13 -3.65 21.87
C SER A 59 2.03 -5.08 21.33
N ALA A 60 1.38 -5.25 20.18
CA ALA A 60 1.37 -6.51 19.45
C ALA A 60 2.59 -6.63 18.51
N ALA A 61 3.62 -5.81 18.68
CA ALA A 61 4.83 -5.87 17.85
C ALA A 61 5.71 -7.00 18.37
N LYS A 62 6.07 -7.96 17.50
CA LYS A 62 6.93 -9.05 17.92
C LYS A 62 8.40 -8.65 17.99
N THR A 63 9.21 -9.38 18.75
CA THR A 63 10.65 -9.14 18.87
C THR A 63 11.42 -9.49 17.59
N GLU A 64 10.83 -10.29 16.68
CA GLU A 64 11.38 -10.63 15.37
C GLU A 64 11.67 -9.41 14.49
N ILE A 65 11.07 -8.25 14.78
CA ILE A 65 11.42 -6.98 14.12
C ILE A 65 12.91 -6.67 14.33
N GLU A 66 13.48 -6.94 15.50
CA GLU A 66 14.91 -6.73 15.78
C GLU A 66 15.79 -7.69 14.97
N LEU A 67 15.36 -8.94 14.84
CA LEU A 67 16.11 -9.98 14.11
C LEU A 67 16.01 -9.83 12.58
N SER A 68 15.02 -9.10 12.07
CA SER A 68 14.75 -8.93 10.64
C SER A 68 14.45 -7.49 10.28
N HIS A 69 15.21 -6.55 10.85
CA HIS A 69 14.98 -5.11 10.72
C HIS A 69 14.98 -4.64 9.25
N ASP A 70 15.91 -5.11 8.43
CA ASP A 70 15.98 -4.75 7.01
C ASP A 70 14.71 -5.13 6.23
N GLU A 71 14.11 -6.27 6.57
CA GLU A 71 12.87 -6.73 5.94
C GLU A 71 11.68 -5.92 6.44
N PHE A 72 11.60 -5.63 7.74
CA PHE A 72 10.59 -4.73 8.29
C PHE A 72 10.64 -3.35 7.62
N ASP A 73 11.84 -2.78 7.48
CA ASP A 73 12.07 -1.48 6.84
C ASP A 73 11.67 -1.51 5.37
N ALA A 74 12.03 -2.57 4.65
CA ALA A 74 11.68 -2.74 3.24
C ALA A 74 10.16 -2.80 3.03
N LEU A 75 9.44 -3.58 3.86
CA LEU A 75 7.98 -3.65 3.80
C LEU A 75 7.35 -2.29 4.13
N ALA A 76 7.82 -1.61 5.17
CA ALA A 76 7.33 -0.29 5.56
C ALA A 76 7.50 0.75 4.44
N ARG A 77 8.65 0.75 3.77
CA ARG A 77 8.94 1.66 2.65
C ARG A 77 8.12 1.34 1.41
N LYS A 78 7.94 0.07 1.06
CA LYS A 78 7.07 -0.33 -0.06
C LYS A 78 5.61 0.11 0.14
N VAL A 79 5.08 0.03 1.36
CA VAL A 79 3.75 0.57 1.66
C VAL A 79 3.68 2.07 1.32
N ALA A 80 4.71 2.85 1.70
CA ALA A 80 4.77 4.28 1.40
C ALA A 80 4.86 4.56 -0.11
N GLU A 81 5.67 3.77 -0.83
CA GLU A 81 5.84 3.88 -2.29
C GLU A 81 4.52 3.63 -3.03
N PHE A 82 3.80 2.55 -2.70
CA PHE A 82 2.50 2.28 -3.33
C PHE A 82 1.45 3.33 -2.94
N ALA A 83 1.44 3.78 -1.68
CA ALA A 83 0.54 4.87 -1.26
C ALA A 83 0.80 6.17 -2.04
N ALA A 84 2.05 6.46 -2.41
CA ALA A 84 2.38 7.61 -3.25
C ALA A 84 1.79 7.49 -4.66
N VAL A 85 1.82 6.30 -5.27
CA VAL A 85 1.19 6.03 -6.58
C VAL A 85 -0.33 6.21 -6.50
N VAL A 86 -0.96 5.71 -5.43
CA VAL A 86 -2.39 5.86 -5.20
C VAL A 86 -2.76 7.35 -5.04
N SER A 87 -2.01 8.09 -4.22
CA SER A 87 -2.20 9.54 -4.00
C SER A 87 -2.11 10.34 -5.30
N ALA A 88 -1.05 10.12 -6.09
CA ALA A 88 -0.82 10.84 -7.34
C ALA A 88 -1.89 10.58 -8.41
N SER A 89 -2.59 9.44 -8.31
CA SER A 89 -3.66 9.09 -9.24
C SER A 89 -4.93 9.93 -9.01
N ALA A 90 -5.16 10.42 -7.79
CA ALA A 90 -6.27 11.31 -7.47
C ALA A 90 -6.19 12.64 -8.25
N ASP A 91 -4.98 13.15 -8.47
CA ASP A 91 -4.75 14.41 -9.20
C ASP A 91 -5.16 14.31 -10.67
N LYS A 92 -5.22 13.09 -11.21
CA LYS A 92 -5.58 12.80 -12.61
C LYS A 92 -7.04 12.39 -12.77
N ALA A 93 -7.79 12.31 -11.68
CA ALA A 93 -9.14 11.76 -11.65
C ALA A 93 -10.09 12.61 -10.79
N PRO A 94 -10.20 13.94 -11.04
CA PRO A 94 -10.97 14.84 -10.18
C PRO A 94 -12.46 14.49 -10.10
N ASP A 95 -13.03 13.94 -11.18
CA ASP A 95 -14.49 13.76 -11.34
C ASP A 95 -14.98 12.33 -11.06
N GLY A 96 -14.07 11.38 -10.76
CA GLY A 96 -14.44 9.99 -10.57
C GLY A 96 -13.29 9.01 -10.78
N ILE A 97 -13.43 7.77 -10.27
CA ILE A 97 -12.48 6.69 -10.56
C ILE A 97 -12.51 6.37 -12.05
N SER A 98 -11.46 6.79 -12.76
CA SER A 98 -11.32 6.57 -14.20
C SER A 98 -10.97 5.12 -14.52
N GLN A 99 -11.10 4.72 -15.79
CA GLN A 99 -10.66 3.39 -16.23
C GLN A 99 -9.15 3.19 -16.02
N ASP A 100 -8.32 4.21 -16.21
CA ASP A 100 -6.87 4.10 -16.00
C ASP A 100 -6.47 3.83 -14.54
N MET A 101 -7.35 4.15 -13.58
CA MET A 101 -7.15 3.79 -12.19
C MET A 101 -7.48 2.32 -11.90
N ARG A 102 -8.28 1.67 -12.75
CA ARG A 102 -8.77 0.31 -12.53
C ARG A 102 -7.75 -0.74 -12.92
N MET A 103 -7.68 -1.78 -12.10
CA MET A 103 -6.91 -2.97 -12.43
C MET A 103 -7.55 -3.65 -13.65
N GLY A 104 -6.74 -3.97 -14.67
CA GLY A 104 -7.20 -4.65 -15.89
C GLY A 104 -7.56 -3.72 -17.05
N ALA A 105 -7.56 -2.40 -16.88
CA ALA A 105 -7.78 -1.46 -17.98
C ALA A 105 -6.71 -1.56 -19.08
N SER A 106 -5.48 -1.93 -18.72
CA SER A 106 -4.37 -2.15 -19.66
C SER A 106 -4.49 -3.44 -20.50
N VAL A 107 -5.52 -4.27 -20.28
CA VAL A 107 -5.74 -5.53 -21.03
C VAL A 107 -6.62 -5.34 -22.27
N SER A 108 -7.10 -4.12 -22.54
CA SER A 108 -7.98 -3.82 -23.67
C SER A 108 -7.37 -2.82 -24.66
N THR A 109 -6.26 -3.19 -25.32
CA THR A 109 -5.92 -2.64 -26.65
C THR A 109 -4.93 -3.56 -27.37
N THR A 110 -5.41 -4.24 -28.41
CA THR A 110 -4.64 -4.71 -29.57
C THR A 110 -3.57 -5.80 -29.32
N GLY A 111 -3.97 -7.07 -29.42
CA GLY A 111 -3.22 -8.13 -30.12
C GLY A 111 -1.81 -8.51 -29.68
N SER A 112 -1.31 -8.03 -28.53
CA SER A 112 0.11 -8.18 -28.13
C SER A 112 0.34 -9.16 -26.96
N SER A 113 -0.72 -9.84 -26.51
CA SER A 113 -0.74 -10.62 -25.26
C SER A 113 0.23 -11.82 -25.19
N LEU A 114 0.78 -12.29 -26.31
CA LEU A 114 1.70 -13.44 -26.31
C LEU A 114 3.20 -13.05 -26.27
N LEU A 115 3.54 -11.80 -26.55
CA LEU A 115 4.93 -11.30 -26.52
C LEU A 115 5.30 -10.70 -25.15
N TRP A 116 4.34 -10.09 -24.44
CA TRP A 116 4.52 -9.58 -23.08
C TRP A 116 4.84 -10.68 -22.07
N LYS A 117 4.17 -11.84 -22.16
CA LYS A 117 4.35 -12.97 -21.24
C LYS A 117 5.77 -13.58 -21.27
N ARG A 118 6.58 -13.32 -22.30
CA ARG A 118 7.98 -13.78 -22.37
C ARG A 118 9.00 -12.77 -21.85
N ARG A 119 8.65 -11.48 -21.74
CA ARG A 119 9.56 -10.44 -21.23
C ARG A 119 9.42 -10.20 -19.73
N ALA A 120 8.25 -10.45 -19.14
CA ALA A 120 7.99 -10.29 -17.71
C ALA A 120 8.77 -11.29 -16.79
N GLY A 121 9.66 -12.11 -17.36
CA GLY A 121 10.32 -13.20 -16.66
C GLY A 121 11.75 -12.93 -16.19
N ARG A 122 12.37 -11.77 -16.44
CA ARG A 122 13.75 -11.49 -15.98
C ARG A 122 14.07 -9.98 -16.00
N ASP A 123 14.36 -9.42 -14.84
CA ASP A 123 15.15 -8.18 -14.62
C ASP A 123 14.69 -6.85 -15.25
N GLU A 124 13.41 -6.53 -15.25
CA GLU A 124 12.99 -5.12 -15.42
C GLU A 124 12.37 -4.64 -14.11
N LYS A 125 13.02 -3.65 -13.45
CA LYS A 125 12.37 -2.86 -12.39
C LYS A 125 11.11 -2.26 -13.01
N GLN A 126 9.96 -2.90 -12.81
CA GLN A 126 8.70 -2.31 -13.22
C GLN A 126 8.59 -0.96 -12.54
N ASP A 127 8.45 0.08 -13.34
CA ASP A 127 8.19 1.42 -12.86
C ASP A 127 6.80 1.44 -12.20
N ILE A 128 6.77 1.38 -10.87
CA ILE A 128 5.54 1.33 -10.09
C ILE A 128 4.66 2.56 -10.32
N SER A 129 5.21 3.67 -10.82
CA SER A 129 4.41 4.85 -11.15
C SER A 129 3.48 4.65 -12.36
N LYS A 130 3.71 3.58 -13.14
CA LYS A 130 2.94 3.22 -14.32
C LYS A 130 1.83 2.20 -14.06
N ILE A 131 1.74 1.64 -12.85
CA ILE A 131 0.67 0.69 -12.54
C ILE A 131 -0.63 1.46 -12.18
N PRO A 132 -1.82 0.92 -12.50
CA PRO A 132 -3.09 1.51 -12.10
C PRO A 132 -3.19 1.68 -10.57
N ALA A 133 -3.90 2.72 -10.13
CA ALA A 133 -4.09 3.02 -8.71
C ALA A 133 -4.68 1.85 -7.91
N GLU A 134 -5.66 1.14 -8.48
CA GLU A 134 -6.28 -0.03 -7.85
C GLU A 134 -5.29 -1.19 -7.76
N HIS A 135 -4.36 -1.33 -8.72
CA HIS A 135 -3.29 -2.33 -8.64
C HIS A 135 -2.26 -1.97 -7.57
N ALA A 136 -1.81 -0.71 -7.53
CA ALA A 136 -0.93 -0.21 -6.47
C ALA A 136 -1.56 -0.42 -5.08
N PHE A 137 -2.86 -0.14 -4.93
CA PHE A 137 -3.59 -0.36 -3.68
C PHE A 137 -3.60 -1.84 -3.27
N HIS A 138 -3.84 -2.77 -4.20
CA HIS A 138 -3.78 -4.20 -3.90
C HIS A 138 -2.38 -4.65 -3.46
N LEU A 139 -1.32 -4.19 -4.14
CA LEU A 139 0.06 -4.50 -3.74
C LEU A 139 0.38 -3.92 -2.36
N MET A 140 -0.04 -2.69 -2.07
CA MET A 140 0.08 -2.08 -0.75
C MET A 140 -0.59 -2.94 0.34
N MET A 141 -1.79 -3.48 0.09
CA MET A 141 -2.48 -4.35 1.03
C MET A 141 -1.76 -5.69 1.23
N GLN A 142 -1.09 -6.22 0.20
CA GLN A 142 -0.25 -7.41 0.32
C GLN A 142 0.96 -7.15 1.22
N GLU A 143 1.61 -5.99 1.10
CA GLU A 143 2.73 -5.61 1.97
C GLU A 143 2.27 -5.43 3.43
N CYS A 144 1.09 -4.85 3.67
CA CYS A 144 0.46 -4.79 4.99
C CYS A 144 0.24 -6.21 5.58
N TRP A 145 -0.25 -7.15 4.77
CA TRP A 145 -0.47 -8.53 5.21
C TRP A 145 0.85 -9.27 5.49
N ALA A 146 1.85 -9.12 4.63
CA ALA A 146 3.17 -9.74 4.81
C ALA A 146 3.82 -9.24 6.10
N CYS A 147 3.80 -7.92 6.33
CA CYS A 147 4.32 -7.30 7.54
C CYS A 147 3.61 -7.81 8.79
N HIS A 148 2.26 -7.80 8.82
CA HIS A 148 1.51 -8.30 9.97
C HIS A 148 1.72 -9.80 10.22
N THR A 149 1.80 -10.61 9.16
CA THR A 149 2.00 -12.06 9.29
C THR A 149 3.32 -12.36 10.01
N LYS A 150 4.38 -11.63 9.67
CA LYS A 150 5.71 -11.83 10.24
C LYS A 150 5.88 -11.14 11.60
N PHE A 151 5.48 -9.88 11.70
CA PHE A 151 5.93 -8.97 12.77
C PHE A 151 4.85 -8.55 13.77
N ARG A 152 3.59 -9.00 13.60
CA ARG A 152 2.51 -8.68 14.54
C ARG A 152 1.99 -9.95 15.22
N GLU A 153 1.81 -9.89 16.53
CA GLU A 153 1.15 -10.94 17.29
C GLU A 153 -0.27 -11.19 16.76
N LYS A 154 -0.64 -12.47 16.68
CA LYS A 154 -2.02 -12.83 16.37
C LYS A 154 -2.89 -12.36 17.52
N VAL A 155 -3.94 -11.60 17.21
CA VAL A 155 -4.96 -11.28 18.20
C VAL A 155 -5.74 -12.58 18.42
N GLN A 156 -5.74 -13.09 19.66
CA GLN A 156 -6.62 -14.19 20.08
C GLN A 156 -8.07 -13.73 20.11
#